data_AF-A8UWJ2-F1
#
_entry.id   AF-A8UWJ2-F1
#
_cell.length_a   1.000
_cell.length_b   1.000
_cell.length_c   1.000
_cell.angle_alpha   90.00
_cell.angle_beta   90.00
_cell.angle_gamma   90.00
#
_symmetry.space_group_name_H-M   'P 1'
#
loop_
_entity.id
_entity.type
_entity.pdbx_description
1 polymer ?
#
loop_
_entity_poly.entity_id
_entity_poly.type
_entity_poly.pdbx_seq_one_letter_code
_entity_poly.pdbx_strand_id
1 'polypeptide(L)'
;MAIKYGHRRSEDFDFFAFPDRQINLNKITALLGNEARWITADEETAIFIHLPENVKTSFFVYPYPLLEKPGFHEELRIFIASDIDTTCMKAIAIAQRGSKKDFYDLWYLMQKHGWTLNDLENALKRKVPSWSFGIFLRSLTYFENAEKESYPGIDERWEEVKEFFKGLVNVRRKKRQRRGNRPTL
;
A
#
# COMPACT_ATOMS: atom_id res chain seq x y z
N MET A 1 -3.65 -7.13 -2.83
CA MET A 1 -4.68 -6.37 -3.56
C MET A 1 -5.03 -7.01 -4.89
N ALA A 2 -4.08 -7.20 -5.82
CA ALA A 2 -4.34 -7.79 -7.13
C ALA A 2 -5.01 -9.19 -7.04
N ILE A 3 -4.60 -10.05 -6.12
CA ILE A 3 -5.26 -11.35 -5.85
C ILE A 3 -6.74 -11.18 -5.50
N LYS A 4 -7.08 -10.15 -4.70
CA LYS A 4 -8.45 -9.93 -4.21
C LYS A 4 -9.38 -9.34 -5.28
N TYR A 5 -8.84 -8.55 -6.21
CA TYR A 5 -9.65 -7.75 -7.12
C TYR A 5 -9.43 -7.98 -8.61
N GLY A 6 -8.33 -8.62 -9.00
CA GLY A 6 -7.97 -8.80 -10.42
C GLY A 6 -7.82 -7.49 -11.19
N HIS A 7 -7.71 -6.34 -10.51
CA HIS A 7 -7.76 -5.01 -11.12
C HIS A 7 -6.46 -4.60 -11.83
N ARG A 8 -5.39 -5.38 -11.62
CA ARG A 8 -4.13 -5.39 -12.38
C ARG A 8 -3.40 -6.71 -12.13
N ARG A 9 -2.39 -7.02 -12.95
CA ARG A 9 -1.47 -8.12 -12.71
C ARG A 9 -0.60 -7.85 -11.48
N SER A 10 -0.37 -8.87 -10.65
CA SER A 10 0.64 -8.87 -9.58
C SER A 10 1.88 -9.62 -10.03
N GLU A 11 3.05 -9.15 -9.62
CA GLU A 11 4.34 -9.76 -9.95
C GLU A 11 5.09 -10.21 -8.69
N ASP A 12 4.67 -9.71 -7.53
CA ASP A 12 5.23 -9.99 -6.23
C ASP A 12 4.15 -10.41 -5.22
N PHE A 13 4.59 -11.21 -4.24
CA PHE A 13 3.84 -11.52 -3.02
C PHE A 13 4.52 -10.86 -1.83
N ASP A 14 3.80 -9.98 -1.15
CA ASP A 14 4.26 -9.36 0.09
C ASP A 14 3.37 -9.84 1.25
N PHE A 15 3.99 -10.53 2.19
CA PHE A 15 3.39 -11.01 3.43
C PHE A 15 3.90 -10.21 4.62
N PHE A 16 3.02 -10.03 5.60
CA PHE A 16 3.30 -9.28 6.81
C PHE A 16 2.97 -10.17 7.99
N ALA A 17 3.90 -10.26 8.95
CA ALA A 17 3.66 -10.96 10.18
C ALA A 17 2.48 -10.33 10.92
N PHE A 18 1.68 -11.15 11.59
CA PHE A 18 0.69 -10.64 12.53
C PHE A 18 1.38 -9.86 13.66
N PRO A 19 0.69 -8.91 14.30
CA PRO A 19 1.22 -8.25 15.50
C PRO A 19 1.75 -9.27 16.50
N ASP A 20 2.89 -8.96 17.11
CA ASP A 20 3.59 -9.79 18.10
C ASP A 20 4.09 -11.15 17.57
N ARG A 21 4.15 -11.33 16.24
CA ARG A 21 4.77 -12.51 15.59
C ARG A 21 6.07 -12.11 14.91
N GLN A 22 7.04 -13.01 14.95
CA GLN A 22 8.31 -12.90 14.25
C GLN A 22 8.36 -13.82 13.04
N ILE A 23 9.24 -13.51 12.11
CA ILE A 23 9.54 -14.38 10.97
C ILE A 23 10.37 -15.57 11.46
N ASN A 24 9.98 -16.78 11.07
CA ASN A 24 10.76 -17.98 11.33
C ASN A 24 11.55 -18.37 10.08
N LEU A 25 12.77 -17.84 9.96
CA LEU A 25 13.64 -18.10 8.81
C LEU A 25 13.93 -19.60 8.63
N ASN A 26 14.15 -20.34 9.71
CA ASN A 26 14.42 -21.78 9.64
C ASN A 26 13.25 -22.54 8.99
N LYS A 27 12.02 -22.19 9.36
CA LYS A 27 10.81 -22.77 8.78
C LYS A 27 10.66 -22.39 7.30
N ILE A 28 10.94 -21.13 6.94
CA ILE A 28 10.88 -20.70 5.55
C ILE A 28 11.94 -21.45 4.71
N THR A 29 13.19 -21.50 5.16
CA THR A 29 14.27 -22.23 4.49
C THR A 29 13.93 -23.70 4.30
N ALA A 30 13.38 -24.37 5.31
CA ALA A 30 12.96 -25.76 5.22
C ALA A 30 11.83 -25.99 4.19
N LEU A 31 10.94 -25.02 4.01
CA LEU A 31 9.86 -25.07 3.02
C LEU A 31 10.33 -24.77 1.60
N LEU A 32 11.29 -23.84 1.44
CA LEU A 32 11.77 -23.42 0.12
C LEU A 32 12.74 -24.42 -0.51
N GLY A 33 13.55 -25.11 0.30
CA GLY A 33 14.59 -26.01 -0.22
C GLY A 33 15.49 -25.31 -1.23
N ASN A 34 15.68 -25.93 -2.40
CA ASN A 34 16.49 -25.39 -3.50
C ASN A 34 15.67 -24.63 -4.56
N GLU A 35 14.38 -24.41 -4.32
CA GLU A 35 13.46 -23.78 -5.28
C GLU A 35 13.47 -22.25 -5.18
N ALA A 36 14.31 -21.67 -4.33
CA ALA A 36 14.40 -20.24 -4.16
C ALA A 36 15.82 -19.74 -3.94
N ARG A 37 16.05 -18.49 -4.36
CA ARG A 37 17.27 -17.74 -4.10
C ARG A 37 16.99 -16.59 -3.13
N TRP A 38 17.70 -16.57 -2.01
CA TRP A 38 17.63 -15.49 -1.04
C TRP A 38 18.19 -14.18 -1.60
N ILE A 39 17.49 -13.07 -1.35
CA ILE A 39 17.97 -11.70 -1.55
C ILE A 39 18.41 -11.10 -0.21
N THR A 40 17.57 -11.23 0.81
CA THR A 40 17.80 -10.68 2.16
C THR A 40 17.07 -11.57 3.17
N ALA A 41 17.70 -11.85 4.32
CA ALA A 41 17.11 -12.66 5.37
C ALA A 41 17.64 -12.23 6.74
N ASP A 42 16.76 -11.67 7.56
CA ASP A 42 16.96 -11.36 8.97
C ASP A 42 15.65 -11.56 9.75
N GLU A 43 15.65 -11.23 11.05
CA GLU A 43 14.51 -11.45 11.94
C GLU A 43 13.28 -10.57 11.61
N GLU A 44 13.49 -9.44 10.91
CA GLU A 44 12.45 -8.49 10.54
C GLU A 44 12.04 -8.59 9.07
N THR A 45 12.94 -9.06 8.19
CA THR A 45 12.73 -9.08 6.75
C THR A 45 13.29 -10.35 6.11
N ALA A 46 12.46 -11.01 5.30
CA ALA A 46 12.86 -12.18 4.52
C ALA A 46 12.37 -12.01 3.08
N ILE A 47 13.29 -11.86 2.13
CA ILE A 47 13.00 -11.66 0.71
C ILE A 47 13.78 -12.69 -0.11
N PHE A 48 13.06 -13.39 -0.98
CA PHE A 48 13.63 -14.39 -1.87
C PHE A 48 12.87 -14.44 -3.19
N ILE A 49 13.49 -15.08 -4.18
CA ILE A 49 12.93 -15.26 -5.53
C ILE A 49 12.74 -16.75 -5.76
N HIS A 50 11.52 -17.15 -6.11
CA HIS A 50 11.21 -18.51 -6.55
C HIS A 50 11.77 -18.76 -7.96
N LEU A 51 12.37 -19.93 -8.15
CA LEU A 51 12.95 -20.38 -9.43
C LEU A 51 12.08 -21.49 -10.03
N PRO A 52 12.00 -21.58 -11.37
CA PRO A 52 12.63 -20.70 -12.37
C PRO A 52 11.84 -19.44 -12.76
N GLU A 53 10.60 -19.28 -12.29
CA GLU A 53 9.66 -18.23 -12.75
C GLU A 53 10.05 -16.81 -12.30
N ASN A 54 11.05 -16.68 -11.43
CA ASN A 54 11.54 -15.43 -10.87
C ASN A 54 10.47 -14.62 -10.10
N VAL A 55 9.57 -15.30 -9.40
CA VAL A 55 8.54 -14.64 -8.57
C VAL A 55 9.15 -14.22 -7.24
N LYS A 56 9.10 -12.92 -6.94
CA LYS A 56 9.60 -12.38 -5.67
C LYS A 56 8.56 -12.55 -4.57
N THR A 57 8.98 -13.11 -3.45
CA THR A 57 8.20 -13.22 -2.22
C THR A 57 8.93 -12.53 -1.09
N SER A 58 8.19 -11.69 -0.34
CA SER A 58 8.69 -10.94 0.80
C SER A 58 7.87 -11.26 2.04
N PHE A 59 8.53 -11.39 3.18
CA PHE A 59 7.92 -11.38 4.51
C PHE A 59 8.50 -10.22 5.32
N PHE A 60 7.64 -9.49 6.01
CA PHE A 60 8.04 -8.37 6.85
C PHE A 60 7.41 -8.47 8.24
N VAL A 61 8.20 -8.22 9.28
CA VAL A 61 7.68 -7.79 10.58
C VAL A 61 7.27 -6.33 10.44
N TYR A 62 5.99 -6.05 10.66
CA TYR A 62 5.44 -4.71 10.46
C TYR A 62 4.94 -4.15 11.79
N PRO A 63 5.51 -3.04 12.29
CA PRO A 63 5.25 -2.56 13.65
C PRO A 63 3.91 -1.84 13.81
N TYR A 64 3.09 -1.78 12.76
CA TYR A 64 1.84 -1.04 12.76
C TYR A 64 0.64 -1.97 13.01
N PRO A 65 -0.33 -1.55 13.84
CA PRO A 65 -1.47 -2.38 14.20
C PRO A 65 -2.34 -2.67 12.98
N LEU A 66 -3.06 -3.79 13.00
CA LEU A 66 -4.15 -4.04 12.06
C LEU A 66 -5.35 -3.17 12.44
N LEU A 67 -5.89 -2.40 11.51
CA LEU A 67 -7.08 -1.59 11.74
C LEU A 67 -8.35 -2.44 11.73
N GLU A 68 -8.34 -3.51 10.93
CA GLU A 68 -9.40 -4.51 10.83
C GLU A 68 -8.82 -5.92 10.72
N LYS A 69 -9.63 -6.93 11.04
CA LYS A 69 -9.22 -8.33 10.88
C LYS A 69 -9.00 -8.64 9.39
N PRO A 70 -7.93 -9.35 9.01
CA PRO A 70 -7.76 -9.79 7.63
C PRO A 70 -8.83 -10.83 7.29
N GLY A 71 -9.24 -10.84 6.02
CA GLY A 71 -10.04 -11.93 5.47
C GLY A 71 -9.18 -13.18 5.25
N PHE A 72 -9.81 -14.35 5.19
CA PHE A 72 -9.13 -15.60 4.84
C PHE A 72 -9.53 -16.02 3.43
N HIS A 73 -8.55 -16.34 2.60
CA HIS A 73 -8.76 -16.84 1.24
C HIS A 73 -8.67 -18.36 1.25
N GLU A 74 -9.81 -19.04 1.17
CA GLU A 74 -9.92 -20.50 1.36
C GLU A 74 -9.04 -21.31 0.40
N GLU A 75 -9.07 -20.99 -0.90
CA GLU A 75 -8.34 -21.76 -1.92
C GLU A 75 -6.82 -21.66 -1.76
N LEU A 76 -6.32 -20.44 -1.56
CA LEU A 76 -4.89 -20.16 -1.37
C LEU A 76 -4.41 -20.42 0.07
N ARG A 77 -5.34 -20.62 1.01
CA ARG A 77 -5.08 -20.78 2.45
C ARG A 77 -4.21 -19.68 3.06
N ILE A 78 -4.44 -18.43 2.65
CA ILE A 78 -3.71 -17.26 3.14
C ILE A 78 -4.65 -16.21 3.71
N PHE A 79 -4.13 -15.40 4.63
CA PHE A 79 -4.81 -14.20 5.08
C PHE A 79 -4.57 -13.05 4.09
N ILE A 80 -5.62 -12.29 3.82
CA ILE A 80 -5.59 -11.09 2.98
C ILE A 80 -5.93 -9.90 3.86
N ALA A 81 -5.05 -8.90 3.87
CA ALA A 81 -5.25 -7.65 4.59
C ALA A 81 -6.60 -7.00 4.24
N SER A 82 -7.20 -6.33 5.23
CA SER A 82 -8.42 -5.55 5.01
C SER A 82 -8.16 -4.45 3.96
N ASP A 83 -9.23 -3.92 3.36
CA ASP A 83 -9.07 -2.83 2.40
C ASP A 83 -8.58 -1.55 3.06
N ILE A 84 -9.01 -1.27 4.29
CA ILE A 84 -8.58 -0.06 4.99
C ILE A 84 -7.10 -0.13 5.38
N ASP A 85 -6.62 -1.31 5.81
CA ASP A 85 -5.20 -1.54 6.07
C ASP A 85 -4.39 -1.43 4.78
N THR A 86 -4.89 -2.03 3.68
CA THR A 86 -4.25 -1.95 2.36
C THR A 86 -4.18 -0.49 1.88
N THR A 87 -5.24 0.29 2.04
CA THR A 87 -5.29 1.73 1.72
C THR A 87 -4.23 2.52 2.49
N CYS A 88 -4.11 2.31 3.81
CA CYS A 88 -3.08 2.97 4.61
C CYS A 88 -1.68 2.58 4.13
N MET A 89 -1.43 1.30 3.87
CA MET A 89 -0.14 0.82 3.37
C MET A 89 0.20 1.41 2.00
N LYS A 90 -0.78 1.63 1.13
CA LYS A 90 -0.56 2.29 -0.17
C LYS A 90 -0.22 3.76 -0.02
N ALA A 91 -0.91 4.49 0.86
CA ALA A 91 -0.55 5.87 1.15
C ALA A 91 0.88 5.99 1.74
N ILE A 92 1.29 5.06 2.61
CA ILE A 92 2.66 5.01 3.14
C ILE A 92 3.67 4.70 2.02
N ALA A 93 3.39 3.70 1.18
CA ALA A 93 4.25 3.36 0.06
C ALA A 93 4.40 4.52 -0.95
N ILE A 94 3.33 5.26 -1.24
CA ILE A 94 3.40 6.46 -2.07
C ILE A 94 4.32 7.51 -1.45
N ALA A 95 4.25 7.72 -0.14
CA ALA A 95 5.12 8.68 0.55
C ALA A 95 6.59 8.26 0.57
N GLN A 96 6.87 6.95 0.55
CA GLN A 96 8.24 6.42 0.61
C GLN A 96 8.91 6.26 -0.77
N ARG A 97 8.18 5.72 -1.75
CA ARG A 97 8.73 5.40 -3.09
C ARG A 97 7.97 6.03 -4.26
N GLY A 98 6.67 6.27 -4.11
CA GLY A 98 5.86 6.91 -5.15
C GLY A 98 5.72 6.09 -6.45
N SER A 99 5.61 4.76 -6.35
CA SER A 99 5.45 3.87 -7.51
C SER A 99 4.06 3.96 -8.13
N LYS A 100 3.95 3.81 -9.45
CA LYS A 100 2.70 3.91 -10.23
C LYS A 100 1.65 2.90 -9.76
N LYS A 101 2.07 1.67 -9.43
CA LYS A 101 1.16 0.63 -8.93
C LYS A 101 0.53 1.00 -7.59
N ASP A 102 1.24 1.76 -6.74
CA ASP A 102 0.70 2.18 -5.44
C ASP A 102 -0.35 3.27 -5.57
N PHE A 103 -0.15 4.22 -6.49
CA PHE A 103 -1.15 5.23 -6.83
C PHE A 103 -2.42 4.60 -7.40
N TYR A 104 -2.26 3.67 -8.36
CA TYR A 104 -3.40 2.99 -8.97
C TYR A 104 -4.20 2.17 -7.95
N ASP A 105 -3.50 1.40 -7.11
CA ASP A 105 -4.09 0.61 -6.04
C ASP A 105 -4.87 1.49 -5.04
N LEU A 106 -4.30 2.62 -4.60
CA LEU A 106 -4.98 3.56 -3.70
C LEU A 106 -6.20 4.20 -4.37
N TRP A 107 -6.05 4.66 -5.63
CA TRP A 107 -7.15 5.23 -6.41
C TRP A 107 -8.31 4.23 -6.54
N TYR A 108 -8.01 2.97 -6.88
CA TYR A 108 -9.01 1.92 -7.02
C TYR A 108 -9.78 1.69 -5.72
N LEU A 109 -9.08 1.54 -4.58
CA LEU A 109 -9.73 1.32 -3.29
C LEU A 109 -10.59 2.52 -2.86
N MET A 110 -10.08 3.74 -3.03
CA MET A 110 -10.84 4.94 -2.68
C MET A 110 -12.11 5.08 -3.53
N GLN A 111 -12.03 4.79 -4.84
CA GLN A 111 -13.19 4.78 -5.73
C GLN A 111 -14.19 3.69 -5.34
N LYS A 112 -13.72 2.46 -5.13
CA LYS A 112 -14.56 1.30 -4.80
C LYS A 112 -15.40 1.53 -3.54
N HIS A 113 -14.81 2.15 -2.53
CA HIS A 113 -15.46 2.37 -1.22
C HIS A 113 -16.05 3.77 -1.06
N GLY A 114 -15.89 4.65 -2.04
CA GLY A 114 -16.31 6.05 -1.93
C GLY A 114 -15.58 6.82 -0.82
N TRP A 115 -14.36 6.41 -0.47
CA TRP A 115 -13.61 7.03 0.62
C TRP A 115 -13.11 8.42 0.27
N THR A 116 -13.26 9.33 1.23
CA THR A 116 -12.76 10.69 1.11
C THR A 116 -11.33 10.81 1.65
N LEU A 117 -10.69 11.94 1.35
CA LEU A 117 -9.39 12.27 1.94
C LEU A 117 -9.44 12.36 3.48
N ASN A 118 -10.59 12.68 4.07
CA ASN A 118 -10.76 12.69 5.53
C ASN A 118 -10.78 11.28 6.11
N ASP A 119 -11.40 10.32 5.42
CA ASP A 119 -11.43 8.91 5.84
C ASP A 119 -10.02 8.33 5.81
N LEU A 120 -9.26 8.63 4.75
CA LEU A 120 -7.85 8.28 4.65
C LEU A 120 -7.02 8.94 5.78
N GLU A 121 -7.24 10.22 6.07
CA GLU A 121 -6.57 10.93 7.17
C GLU A 121 -6.83 10.26 8.52
N ASN A 122 -8.08 9.89 8.80
CA ASN A 122 -8.47 9.24 10.05
C ASN A 122 -7.88 7.82 10.16
N ALA A 123 -7.90 7.05 9.08
CA ALA A 123 -7.30 5.72 9.04
C ALA A 123 -5.79 5.77 9.25
N LEU A 124 -5.10 6.70 8.57
CA LEU A 124 -3.66 6.89 8.73
C LEU A 124 -3.27 7.32 10.15
N LYS A 125 -4.05 8.18 10.81
CA LYS A 125 -3.81 8.56 12.21
C LYS A 125 -3.88 7.36 13.15
N ARG A 126 -4.77 6.41 12.90
CA ARG A 126 -4.88 5.17 13.69
C ARG A 126 -3.74 4.20 13.38
N LYS A 127 -3.35 4.09 12.11
CA LYS A 127 -2.31 3.15 11.64
C LYS A 127 -0.91 3.60 12.04
N VAL A 128 -0.60 4.89 11.84
CA VAL A 128 0.73 5.48 11.99
C VAL A 128 0.62 6.86 12.68
N PRO A 129 0.35 6.91 14.00
CA PRO A 129 0.11 8.17 14.72
C PRO A 129 1.28 9.17 14.66
N SER A 130 2.51 8.68 14.52
CA SER A 130 3.73 9.48 14.48
C SER A 130 3.92 10.24 13.16
N TRP A 131 3.23 9.85 12.08
CA TRP A 131 3.39 10.48 10.78
C TRP A 131 2.37 11.59 10.57
N SER A 132 2.85 12.78 10.18
CA SER A 132 1.96 13.88 9.85
C SER A 132 1.20 13.59 8.56
N PHE A 133 -0.12 13.84 8.57
CA PHE A 133 -0.92 13.73 7.34
C PHE A 133 -0.43 14.66 6.21
N GLY A 134 0.26 15.75 6.56
CA GLY A 134 0.88 16.65 5.60
C GLY A 134 1.95 15.99 4.73
N ILE A 135 2.67 14.96 5.23
CA ILE A 135 3.64 14.21 4.44
C ILE A 135 2.93 13.43 3.34
N PHE A 136 1.94 12.61 3.72
CA PHE A 136 1.14 11.83 2.76
C PHE A 136 0.42 12.75 1.76
N LEU A 137 -0.15 13.87 2.22
CA LEU A 137 -0.86 14.78 1.35
C LEU A 137 0.02 15.37 0.23
N ARG A 138 1.30 15.66 0.52
CA ARG A 138 2.24 16.16 -0.49
C ARG A 138 2.61 15.08 -1.49
N SER A 139 2.82 13.84 -1.03
CA SER A 139 3.21 12.73 -1.92
C SER A 139 2.09 12.34 -2.88
N LEU A 140 0.81 12.56 -2.55
CA LEU A 140 -0.32 12.26 -3.44
C LEU A 140 -0.27 13.03 -4.79
N THR A 141 0.52 14.10 -4.91
CA THR A 141 0.67 14.86 -6.17
C THR A 141 2.09 14.82 -6.74
N TYR A 142 2.96 13.95 -6.21
CA TYR A 142 4.34 13.81 -6.67
C TYR A 142 4.47 12.52 -7.50
N PHE A 143 4.36 12.66 -8.83
CA PHE A 143 4.26 11.55 -9.76
C PHE A 143 5.58 11.18 -10.45
N GLU A 144 6.68 11.88 -10.16
CA GLU A 144 7.93 11.78 -10.91
C GLU A 144 8.47 10.34 -10.98
N ASN A 145 8.42 9.60 -9.87
CA ASN A 145 8.86 8.20 -9.84
C ASN A 145 7.87 7.28 -10.56
N ALA A 146 6.56 7.48 -10.34
CA ALA A 146 5.51 6.72 -11.01
C ALA A 146 5.59 6.87 -12.54
N GLU A 147 5.94 8.04 -13.06
CA GLU A 147 6.03 8.30 -14.50
C GLU A 147 7.23 7.62 -15.17
N LYS A 148 8.22 7.16 -14.38
CA LYS A 148 9.35 6.34 -14.88
C LYS A 148 8.98 4.87 -15.05
N GLU A 149 7.83 4.44 -14.54
CA GLU A 149 7.35 3.06 -14.59
C GLU A 149 6.28 2.90 -15.67
N SER A 150 6.20 1.73 -16.31
CA SER A 150 5.13 1.39 -17.26
C SER A 150 4.51 0.06 -16.87
N TYR A 151 3.18 0.03 -16.85
CA TYR A 151 2.40 -1.18 -16.57
C TYR A 151 1.20 -1.23 -17.52
N PRO A 152 1.11 -2.25 -18.38
CA PRO A 152 -0.08 -2.49 -19.19
C PRO A 152 -1.35 -2.53 -18.33
N GLY A 153 -2.40 -1.83 -18.76
CA GLY A 153 -3.68 -1.69 -18.05
C GLY A 153 -3.73 -0.60 -16.98
N ILE A 154 -2.60 -0.16 -16.42
CA ILE A 154 -2.55 1.05 -15.57
C ILE A 154 -2.32 2.28 -16.44
N ASP A 155 -1.42 2.18 -17.42
CA ASP A 155 -1.00 3.31 -18.26
C ASP A 155 -2.19 3.97 -18.98
N GLU A 156 -3.17 3.17 -19.43
CA GLU A 156 -4.40 3.64 -20.06
C GLU A 156 -5.27 4.54 -19.17
N ARG A 157 -5.17 4.36 -17.85
CA ARG A 157 -5.94 5.11 -16.85
C ARG A 157 -5.09 6.10 -16.07
N TRP A 158 -3.82 6.25 -16.42
CA TRP A 158 -2.88 6.99 -15.59
C TRP A 158 -3.27 8.46 -15.42
N GLU A 159 -3.78 9.10 -16.48
CA GLU A 159 -4.21 10.50 -16.38
C GLU A 159 -5.43 10.66 -15.46
N GLU A 160 -6.39 9.71 -15.49
CA GLU A 160 -7.52 9.68 -14.57
C GLU A 160 -7.06 9.58 -13.10
N VAL A 161 -6.09 8.71 -12.83
CA VAL A 161 -5.51 8.54 -11.50
C VAL A 161 -4.85 9.84 -11.02
N LYS A 162 -4.08 10.51 -11.87
CA LYS A 162 -3.44 11.79 -11.53
C LYS A 162 -4.46 12.88 -11.24
N GLU A 163 -5.48 13.04 -12.09
CA GLU A 163 -6.53 14.04 -11.91
C GLU A 163 -7.35 13.80 -10.64
N PHE A 164 -7.62 12.54 -10.31
CA PHE A 164 -8.26 12.19 -9.03
C PHE A 164 -7.46 12.73 -7.83
N PHE A 165 -6.16 12.43 -7.74
CA PHE A 165 -5.36 12.87 -6.60
C PHE A 165 -5.13 14.38 -6.57
N LYS A 166 -4.88 15.03 -7.73
CA LYS A 166 -4.82 16.50 -7.82
C LYS A 166 -6.13 17.13 -7.31
N GLY A 167 -7.27 16.57 -7.71
CA GLY A 167 -8.59 16.98 -7.25
C GLY A 167 -8.74 16.90 -5.74
N LEU A 168 -8.38 15.77 -5.12
CA LEU A 168 -8.42 15.57 -3.67
C LEU A 168 -7.60 16.63 -2.92
N VAL A 169 -6.37 16.88 -3.36
CA VAL A 169 -5.47 17.86 -2.73
C VAL A 169 -6.01 19.29 -2.88
N ASN A 170 -6.52 19.64 -4.06
CA ASN A 170 -7.07 20.97 -4.34
C ASN A 170 -8.31 21.27 -3.47
N VAL A 171 -9.21 20.30 -3.29
CA VAL A 171 -10.37 20.44 -2.39
C VAL A 171 -9.92 20.70 -0.95
N ARG A 172 -8.89 19.99 -0.47
CA ARG A 172 -8.34 20.19 0.88
C ARG A 172 -7.71 21.58 1.05
N ARG A 173 -6.97 22.08 0.05
CA ARG A 173 -6.37 23.42 0.05
C ARG A 173 -7.43 24.51 0.15
N LYS A 174 -8.48 24.44 -0.68
CA LYS A 174 -9.62 25.39 -0.64
C LYS A 174 -10.34 25.40 0.72
N LYS A 175 -10.55 24.22 1.33
CA LYS A 175 -11.16 24.11 2.68
C LYS A 175 -10.30 24.76 3.77
N ARG A 176 -8.97 24.68 3.70
CA ARG A 176 -8.06 25.33 4.68
C ARG A 176 -8.09 26.85 4.55
N GLN A 177 -8.03 27.39 3.33
CA GLN A 177 -8.11 28.84 3.07
C GLN A 177 -9.43 29.44 3.59
N ARG A 178 -10.56 28.76 3.36
CA ARG A 178 -11.88 29.20 3.89
C ARG A 178 -11.98 29.17 5.42
N ARG A 179 -11.25 28.28 6.09
CA ARG A 179 -11.22 28.23 7.57
C ARG A 179 -10.29 29.29 8.17
N GLY A 180 -9.20 29.64 7.49
CA GLY A 180 -8.28 30.72 7.90
C GLY A 180 -8.87 32.13 7.73
N ASN A 181 -9.84 32.32 6.83
CA ASN A 181 -10.50 33.60 6.58
C ASN A 181 -11.79 33.83 7.41
N ARG A 182 -12.09 33.00 8.42
CA ARG A 182 -13.18 33.31 9.35
C ARG A 182 -12.66 34.31 10.40
N PRO A 183 -13.26 35.51 10.53
CA PRO A 183 -12.94 36.39 11.63
C PRO A 183 -13.24 35.65 12.94
N THR A 184 -12.29 35.63 13.85
CA THR A 184 -12.54 35.34 15.26
C THR A 184 -13.52 36.39 15.76
N LEU A 185 -14.74 35.95 16.08
CA LEU A 185 -15.70 36.72 16.88
C LEU A 185 -15.23 36.78 18.33
#